data_AF-A0A068Y364-F1
#
_entry.id   AF-A0A068Y364-F1
#
_cell.length_a   1.000
_cell.length_b   1.000
_cell.length_c   1.000
_cell.angle_alpha   90.00
_cell.angle_beta   90.00
_cell.angle_gamma   90.00
#
_symmetry.space_group_name_H-M   'P 1'
#
loop_
_entity.id
_entity.type
_entity.pdbx_description
1 polymer ?
#
loop_
_entity_poly.entity_id
_entity_poly.type
_entity_poly.pdbx_seq_one_letter_code
_entity_poly.pdbx_strand_id
1 'polypeptide(L)'
;MCTPPCPVLPAMRLTSLFLGHFIPYKRVPGSLWAGKQRKIPRLTASRKAAFMDELLLTQQNERYLSRPFLSQEAEATTLPAEKAKELARENEVFYKIYEEKFRIRFPDRKLEDFCLPPTSNPILVEDSDPYSYSFFITRIIKP
;
A
#
# COMPACT_ATOMS: atom_id res chain seq x y z
N MET A 1 61.31 48.14 -23.15
CA MET A 1 61.05 46.79 -22.63
C MET A 1 60.02 46.14 -23.52
N CYS A 2 60.42 45.10 -24.25
CA CYS A 2 59.63 44.47 -25.32
C CYS A 2 58.88 43.25 -24.77
N THR A 3 57.57 43.17 -24.96
CA THR A 3 56.76 41.97 -24.71
C THR A 3 56.79 41.05 -25.94
N PRO A 4 56.95 39.72 -25.79
CA PRO A 4 56.99 38.82 -26.93
C PRO A 4 55.57 38.60 -27.53
N PRO A 5 55.43 38.39 -28.85
CA PRO A 5 54.15 38.09 -29.49
C PRO A 5 53.72 36.64 -29.22
N CYS A 6 52.44 36.45 -28.87
CA CYS A 6 51.84 35.13 -28.71
C CYS A 6 51.79 34.37 -30.05
N PRO A 7 52.08 33.05 -30.09
CA PRO A 7 51.94 32.27 -31.30
C PRO A 7 50.46 32.05 -31.65
N VAL A 8 50.07 32.48 -32.86
CA VAL A 8 48.74 32.24 -33.44
C VAL A 8 48.69 30.78 -33.91
N LEU A 9 47.99 29.93 -33.17
CA LEU A 9 47.76 28.54 -33.58
C LEU A 9 46.83 28.51 -34.81
N PRO A 10 47.13 27.73 -35.86
CA PRO A 10 46.29 27.67 -37.05
C PRO A 10 44.94 27.05 -36.73
N ALA A 11 43.87 27.72 -37.14
CA ALA A 11 42.51 27.25 -37.00
C ALA A 11 42.31 25.93 -37.78
N MET A 12 42.12 24.83 -37.06
CA MET A 12 41.75 23.55 -37.67
C MET A 12 40.33 23.63 -38.23
N ARG A 13 40.21 23.89 -39.54
CA ARG A 13 38.94 24.03 -40.28
C ARG A 13 38.24 22.70 -40.62
N LEU A 14 38.76 21.56 -40.18
CA LEU A 14 38.24 20.24 -40.57
C LEU A 14 37.11 19.70 -39.66
N THR A 15 36.86 20.31 -38.50
CA THR A 15 35.84 19.82 -37.54
C THR A 15 34.43 20.37 -37.79
N SER A 16 34.27 21.32 -38.74
CA SER A 16 33.00 22.00 -38.97
C SER A 16 32.08 21.34 -40.00
N LEU A 17 32.61 20.47 -40.88
CA LEU A 17 31.86 19.94 -42.03
C LEU A 17 31.21 18.56 -41.81
N PHE A 18 31.66 17.78 -40.82
CA PHE A 18 31.12 16.42 -40.57
C PHE A 18 30.40 16.25 -39.22
N LEU A 19 30.22 17.33 -38.45
CA LEU A 19 29.51 17.33 -37.17
C LEU A 19 28.28 18.24 -37.19
N GLY A 20 27.59 18.25 -38.33
CA GLY A 20 26.29 18.91 -38.49
C GLY A 20 25.27 18.28 -37.55
N HIS A 21 25.04 18.98 -36.43
CA HIS A 21 24.09 18.68 -35.36
C HIS A 21 24.52 17.59 -34.36
N PHE A 22 25.58 17.84 -33.59
CA PHE A 22 25.60 17.34 -32.21
C PHE A 22 24.50 18.07 -31.43
N ILE A 23 23.27 17.54 -31.48
CA ILE A 23 22.21 17.93 -30.55
C ILE A 23 22.69 17.38 -29.20
N PRO A 24 23.07 18.21 -28.22
CA PRO A 24 23.44 17.71 -26.91
C PRO A 24 22.15 17.20 -26.25
N TYR A 25 21.79 15.95 -26.54
CA TYR A 25 20.87 15.22 -25.69
C TYR A 25 21.52 15.18 -24.32
N LYS A 26 21.01 15.98 -23.37
CA LYS A 26 21.34 15.87 -21.95
C LYS A 26 20.75 14.55 -21.43
N ARG A 27 21.29 13.44 -21.91
CA ARG A 27 20.88 12.10 -21.55
C ARG A 27 21.53 11.79 -20.21
N VAL A 28 20.69 11.58 -19.20
CA VAL A 28 21.16 11.02 -17.93
C VAL A 28 21.38 9.52 -18.18
N PRO A 29 22.58 8.98 -17.90
CA PRO A 29 22.83 7.55 -18.09
C PRO A 29 22.01 6.73 -17.10
N GLY A 30 21.39 5.64 -17.57
CA GLY A 30 20.60 4.76 -16.73
C GLY A 30 19.21 5.32 -16.37
N SER A 31 18.71 4.96 -15.19
CA SER A 31 17.38 5.37 -14.72
C SER A 31 17.36 6.84 -14.31
N LEU A 32 16.31 7.57 -14.70
CA LEU A 32 16.15 9.00 -14.35
C LEU A 32 15.85 9.23 -12.87
N TRP A 33 15.29 8.24 -12.18
CA TRP A 33 14.78 8.38 -10.81
C TRP A 33 15.65 7.66 -9.78
N ALA A 34 16.65 6.91 -10.22
CA ALA A 34 17.50 6.08 -9.37
C ALA A 34 18.98 6.22 -9.76
N GLY A 35 19.88 5.80 -8.86
CA GLY A 35 21.32 5.86 -9.10
C GLY A 35 21.96 7.22 -8.79
N LYS A 36 23.27 7.32 -9.09
CA LYS A 36 24.12 8.47 -8.72
C LYS A 36 23.78 9.74 -9.50
N GLN A 37 23.49 9.61 -10.79
CA GLN A 37 23.06 10.71 -11.65
C GLN A 37 21.57 10.54 -11.92
N ARG A 38 20.74 11.33 -11.23
CA ARG A 38 19.27 11.28 -11.33
C ARG A 38 18.68 12.68 -11.43
N LYS A 39 17.46 12.78 -11.96
CA LYS A 39 16.71 14.03 -12.03
C LYS A 39 16.04 14.29 -10.68
N ILE A 40 16.52 15.30 -9.94
CA ILE A 40 15.88 15.74 -8.71
C ILE A 40 14.76 16.74 -9.08
N PRO A 41 13.48 16.44 -8.80
CA PRO A 41 12.40 17.37 -9.06
C PRO A 41 12.55 18.61 -8.16
N ARG A 42 12.25 19.79 -8.71
CA ARG A 42 12.29 21.03 -7.94
C ARG A 42 11.13 21.06 -6.95
N LEU A 43 11.40 21.56 -5.75
CA LEU A 43 10.37 21.80 -4.73
C LEU A 43 9.62 23.09 -5.07
N THR A 44 8.44 22.97 -5.68
CA THR A 44 7.58 24.10 -6.03
C THR A 44 6.87 24.66 -4.79
N ALA A 45 6.45 25.92 -4.86
CA ALA A 45 5.69 26.55 -3.78
C ALA A 45 4.37 25.80 -3.48
N SER A 46 3.68 25.30 -4.51
CA SER A 46 2.47 24.49 -4.34
C SER A 46 2.71 23.20 -3.54
N ARG A 47 3.85 22.52 -3.77
CA ARG A 47 4.20 21.31 -3.02
C ARG A 47 4.55 21.61 -1.57
N LYS A 48 5.15 22.78 -1.30
CA LYS A 48 5.39 23.25 0.05
C LYS A 48 4.08 23.55 0.78
N ALA A 49 3.15 24.24 0.12
CA ALA A 49 1.84 24.57 0.70
C ALA A 49 1.05 23.30 1.03
N ALA A 50 0.91 22.37 0.08
CA ALA A 50 0.23 21.09 0.31
C ALA A 50 0.85 20.29 1.47
N PHE A 51 2.18 20.24 1.55
CA PHE A 51 2.87 19.61 2.66
C PHE A 51 2.58 20.30 4.00
N MET A 52 2.52 21.63 4.03
CA MET A 52 2.15 22.36 5.25
C MET A 52 0.71 22.09 5.66
N ASP A 53 -0.22 21.97 4.71
CA ASP A 53 -1.63 21.64 5.00
C ASP A 53 -1.75 20.26 5.65
N GLU A 54 -1.01 19.27 5.13
CA GLU A 54 -0.92 17.93 5.74
C GLU A 54 -0.34 17.99 7.15
N LEU A 55 0.73 18.76 7.38
CA LEU A 55 1.32 18.92 8.71
C LEU A 55 0.37 19.54 9.73
N LEU A 56 -0.40 20.54 9.32
CA LEU A 56 -1.40 21.18 10.18
C LEU A 56 -2.54 20.21 10.53
N LEU A 57 -2.97 19.41 9.56
CA LEU A 57 -3.97 18.37 9.78
C LEU A 57 -3.45 17.30 10.74
N THR A 58 -2.20 16.84 10.59
CA THR A 58 -1.62 15.87 11.52
C THR A 58 -1.51 16.43 12.94
N GLN A 59 -1.11 17.70 13.08
CA GLN A 59 -1.05 18.35 14.38
C GLN A 59 -2.44 18.46 15.02
N GLN A 60 -3.46 18.76 14.24
CA GLN A 60 -4.84 18.80 14.72
C GLN A 60 -5.30 17.41 15.18
N ASN A 61 -5.02 16.36 14.41
CA ASN A 61 -5.36 14.99 14.78
C ASN A 61 -4.66 14.55 16.07
N GLU A 62 -3.37 14.85 16.22
CA GLU A 62 -2.62 14.55 17.44
C GLU A 62 -3.27 15.18 18.67
N ARG A 63 -3.72 16.44 18.57
CA ARG A 63 -4.41 17.12 19.68
C ARG A 63 -5.67 16.38 20.09
N TYR A 64 -6.49 15.95 19.14
CA TYR A 64 -7.73 15.22 19.45
C TYR A 64 -7.47 13.82 19.99
N LEU A 65 -6.54 13.09 19.39
CA LEU A 65 -6.23 11.71 19.78
C LEU A 65 -5.46 11.62 21.10
N SER A 66 -4.78 12.69 21.52
CA SER A 66 -4.03 12.73 22.79
C SER A 66 -4.89 12.71 24.05
N ARG A 67 -6.20 13.00 23.93
CA ARG A 67 -7.11 13.15 25.08
C ARG A 67 -8.28 12.18 24.96
N PRO A 68 -8.06 10.88 25.27
CA PRO A 68 -9.14 9.90 25.27
C PRO A 68 -10.17 10.25 26.34
N PHE A 69 -11.44 9.91 26.06
CA PHE A 69 -12.54 10.14 27.00
C PHE A 69 -12.55 9.13 28.15
N LEU A 70 -12.14 7.89 27.86
CA LEU A 70 -12.05 6.79 28.83
C LEU A 70 -10.59 6.58 29.23
N SER A 71 -10.38 6.19 30.49
CA SER A 71 -9.09 5.66 30.91
C SER A 71 -8.92 4.22 30.40
N GLN A 72 -7.67 3.80 30.21
CA GLN A 72 -7.36 2.44 29.73
C GLN A 72 -7.95 1.35 30.65
N GLU A 73 -8.00 1.61 31.95
CA GLU A 73 -8.60 0.69 32.93
C GLU A 73 -10.11 0.56 32.74
N ALA A 74 -10.81 1.68 32.52
CA ALA A 74 -12.24 1.68 32.24
C ALA A 74 -12.54 0.95 30.92
N GLU A 75 -11.75 1.21 29.88
CA GLU A 75 -11.86 0.50 28.59
C GLU A 75 -11.66 -1.00 28.77
N ALA A 76 -10.63 -1.44 29.50
CA ALA A 76 -10.35 -2.87 29.67
C ALA A 76 -11.51 -3.66 30.29
N THR A 77 -12.34 -3.02 31.12
CA THR A 77 -13.50 -3.67 31.75
C THR A 77 -14.70 -3.83 30.80
N THR A 78 -14.98 -2.86 29.93
CA THR A 78 -16.16 -2.87 29.04
C THR A 78 -15.87 -3.49 27.68
N LEU A 79 -14.65 -3.29 27.18
CA LEU A 79 -14.20 -3.67 25.86
C LEU A 79 -14.36 -5.15 25.50
N PRO A 80 -14.09 -6.16 26.36
CA PRO A 80 -14.22 -7.56 25.94
C PRO A 80 -15.68 -7.93 25.61
N ALA A 81 -16.64 -7.39 26.37
CA ALA A 81 -18.06 -7.64 26.15
C ALA A 81 -18.60 -6.92 24.90
N GLU A 82 -18.14 -5.70 24.64
CA GLU A 82 -18.50 -4.95 23.43
C GLU A 82 -17.89 -5.56 22.17
N LYS A 83 -16.59 -5.91 22.21
CA LYS A 83 -15.91 -6.58 21.10
C LYS A 83 -16.58 -7.90 20.73
N ALA A 84 -16.97 -8.71 21.72
CA ALA A 84 -17.67 -9.97 21.44
C ALA A 84 -19.00 -9.74 20.71
N LYS A 85 -19.75 -8.69 21.08
CA LYS A 85 -21.00 -8.32 20.40
C LYS A 85 -20.76 -7.80 18.98
N GLU A 86 -19.73 -7.00 18.77
CA GLU A 86 -19.35 -6.49 17.45
C GLU A 86 -18.89 -7.63 16.53
N LEU A 87 -18.02 -8.51 17.03
CA LEU A 87 -17.57 -9.69 16.28
C LEU A 87 -18.75 -10.62 15.92
N ALA A 88 -19.72 -10.81 16.81
CA ALA A 88 -20.92 -11.57 16.49
C ALA A 88 -21.70 -10.93 15.32
N ARG A 89 -21.87 -9.60 15.32
CA ARG A 89 -22.53 -8.87 14.21
C ARG A 89 -21.76 -8.97 12.91
N GLU A 90 -20.44 -8.80 12.96
CA GLU A 90 -19.56 -8.95 11.79
C GLU A 90 -19.64 -10.36 11.20
N ASN A 91 -19.63 -11.38 12.06
CA ASN A 91 -19.78 -12.77 11.66
C ASN A 91 -21.14 -13.02 11.00
N GLU A 92 -22.24 -12.51 11.58
CA GLU A 92 -23.57 -12.63 10.96
C GLU A 92 -23.61 -12.03 9.56
N VAL A 93 -23.04 -10.83 9.37
CA VAL A 93 -22.97 -10.17 8.05
C VAL A 93 -22.11 -10.99 7.10
N PHE A 94 -20.96 -11.47 7.56
CA PHE A 94 -20.05 -12.30 6.78
C PHE A 94 -20.72 -13.59 6.30
N TYR A 95 -21.38 -14.33 7.19
CA TYR A 95 -22.02 -15.59 6.85
C TYR A 95 -23.24 -15.40 5.94
N LYS A 96 -23.98 -14.30 6.06
CA LYS A 96 -25.04 -13.95 5.09
C LYS A 96 -24.48 -13.74 3.68
N ILE A 97 -23.43 -12.93 3.54
CA ILE A 97 -22.76 -12.70 2.25
C ILE A 97 -22.20 -14.02 1.70
N TYR A 98 -21.64 -14.86 2.57
CA TYR A 98 -21.11 -16.15 2.18
C TYR A 98 -22.20 -17.10 1.69
N GLU A 99 -23.33 -17.17 2.38
CA GLU A 99 -24.49 -17.99 1.98
C GLU A 99 -25.04 -17.55 0.63
N GLU A 100 -25.18 -16.25 0.39
CA GLU A 100 -25.60 -15.70 -0.90
C GLU A 100 -24.68 -16.16 -2.03
N LYS A 101 -23.36 -16.04 -1.83
CA LYS A 101 -22.36 -16.49 -2.81
C LYS A 101 -22.38 -18.01 -2.99
N PHE A 102 -22.60 -18.77 -1.92
CA PHE A 102 -22.70 -20.22 -1.97
C PHE A 102 -23.91 -20.65 -2.82
N ARG A 103 -25.08 -20.05 -2.60
CA ARG A 103 -26.31 -20.33 -3.36
C ARG A 103 -26.16 -20.01 -4.85
N ILE A 104 -25.44 -18.93 -5.19
CA ILE A 104 -25.14 -18.59 -6.59
C ILE A 104 -24.27 -19.67 -7.25
N ARG A 105 -23.26 -20.18 -6.53
CA ARG A 105 -22.30 -21.14 -7.08
C ARG A 105 -22.83 -22.58 -7.09
N PHE A 106 -23.64 -22.95 -6.11
CA PHE A 106 -24.15 -24.30 -5.90
C PHE A 106 -25.66 -24.26 -5.59
N PRO A 107 -26.53 -24.20 -6.62
CA PRO A 107 -27.97 -24.10 -6.42
C PRO A 107 -28.61 -25.38 -5.84
N ASP A 108 -28.05 -26.55 -6.17
CA ASP A 108 -28.64 -27.85 -5.80
C ASP A 108 -28.21 -28.37 -4.42
N ARG A 109 -27.24 -27.70 -3.78
CA ARG A 109 -26.61 -28.19 -2.55
C ARG A 109 -26.94 -27.27 -1.38
N LYS A 110 -27.13 -27.85 -0.19
CA LYS A 110 -27.31 -27.07 1.03
C LYS A 110 -25.95 -26.76 1.64
N LEU A 111 -25.85 -25.61 2.29
CA LEU A 111 -24.61 -25.18 2.94
C LEU A 111 -24.26 -26.10 4.12
N GLU A 112 -25.28 -26.58 4.84
CA GLU A 112 -25.16 -27.47 6.00
C GLU A 112 -24.42 -28.77 5.69
N ASP A 113 -24.55 -29.29 4.46
CA ASP A 113 -23.91 -30.54 4.02
C ASP A 113 -22.37 -30.43 3.93
N PHE A 114 -21.82 -29.21 3.86
CA PHE A 114 -20.38 -28.94 3.83
C PHE A 114 -19.80 -28.63 5.22
N CYS A 115 -20.65 -28.22 6.17
CA CYS A 115 -20.23 -27.75 7.49
C CYS A 115 -20.19 -28.85 8.56
N LEU A 116 -20.77 -30.02 8.30
CA LEU A 116 -20.74 -31.13 9.24
C LEU A 116 -19.38 -31.85 9.15
N PRO A 117 -18.65 -32.02 10.28
CA PRO A 117 -17.57 -33.00 10.29
C PRO A 117 -18.14 -34.37 9.92
N PRO A 118 -17.39 -35.23 9.22
CA PRO A 118 -17.86 -36.58 8.92
C PRO A 118 -18.28 -37.22 10.24
N THR A 119 -19.57 -37.55 10.36
CA THR A 119 -20.15 -38.17 11.54
C THR A 119 -19.62 -39.60 11.67
N SER A 120 -18.40 -39.73 12.18
CA SER A 120 -17.88 -40.93 12.82
C SER A 120 -16.86 -40.52 13.88
N ASN A 121 -17.24 -40.78 15.14
CA ASN A 121 -16.45 -40.78 16.38
C ASN A 121 -16.70 -39.58 17.32
N PRO A 122 -17.38 -39.79 18.47
CA PRO A 122 -17.44 -38.81 19.55
C PRO A 122 -16.19 -38.97 20.43
N ILE A 123 -15.03 -38.47 19.97
CA ILE A 123 -13.85 -38.35 20.83
C ILE A 123 -13.21 -36.99 20.55
N LEU A 124 -13.32 -36.12 21.56
CA LEU A 124 -12.51 -34.91 21.79
C LEU A 124 -12.20 -34.06 20.56
N VAL A 125 -13.06 -33.08 20.30
CA VAL A 125 -12.71 -31.90 19.49
C VAL A 125 -12.76 -30.69 20.42
N GLU A 126 -11.84 -30.65 21.38
CA GLU A 126 -11.21 -29.37 21.70
C GLU A 126 -10.18 -29.14 20.60
N ASP A 127 -10.09 -27.92 20.09
CA ASP A 127 -9.18 -27.50 19.01
C ASP A 127 -9.58 -27.92 17.58
N SER A 128 -10.78 -27.53 17.13
CA SER A 128 -10.98 -27.33 15.69
C SER A 128 -10.37 -25.98 15.29
N ASP A 129 -9.16 -26.04 14.72
CA ASP A 129 -8.44 -24.86 14.23
C ASP A 129 -9.33 -24.00 13.31
N PRO A 130 -9.53 -22.69 13.61
CA PRO A 130 -10.30 -21.78 12.75
C PRO A 130 -9.66 -21.57 11.37
N TYR A 131 -8.45 -22.10 11.15
CA TYR A 131 -7.67 -21.95 9.93
C TYR A 131 -7.93 -23.01 8.85
N SER A 132 -8.60 -24.13 9.15
CA SER A 132 -8.96 -25.11 8.10
C SER A 132 -10.14 -24.64 7.24
N TYR A 133 -11.02 -23.83 7.84
CA TYR A 133 -12.24 -23.30 7.21
C TYR A 133 -11.95 -22.13 6.26
N SER A 134 -10.91 -21.33 6.56
CA SER A 134 -10.55 -20.13 5.79
C SER A 134 -9.98 -20.43 4.39
N PHE A 135 -9.35 -21.59 4.19
CA PHE A 135 -8.79 -21.99 2.89
C PHE A 135 -9.84 -22.39 1.84
N PHE A 136 -10.97 -22.98 2.25
CA PHE A 136 -12.07 -23.31 1.34
C PHE A 136 -12.91 -22.08 0.99
N ILE A 137 -13.19 -21.24 1.99
CA ILE A 137 -13.98 -20.01 1.83
C ILE A 137 -13.31 -19.01 0.88
N THR A 138 -11.98 -18.86 0.96
CA THR A 138 -11.23 -17.93 0.09
C THR A 138 -11.22 -18.33 -1.39
N ARG A 139 -11.39 -19.62 -1.73
CA ARG A 139 -11.57 -20.09 -3.12
C ARG A 139 -12.99 -19.89 -3.67
N ILE A 140 -13.98 -19.66 -2.81
CA ILE A 140 -15.36 -19.37 -3.19
C ILE A 140 -15.58 -17.87 -3.41
N ILE A 141 -14.83 -17.02 -2.71
CA ILE A 141 -15.01 -15.56 -2.68
C ILE A 141 -14.27 -14.81 -3.80
N LYS A 142 -13.30 -15.44 -4.50
CA LYS A 142 -12.62 -14.82 -5.65
C LYS A 142 -13.50 -14.89 -6.92
N PRO A 143 -13.62 -13.80 -7.70
CA PRO A 143 -14.43 -13.75 -8.92
C PRO A 143 -13.95 -14.75 -9.98
#